data_AF-A0A5N7B3Z7-F1
#
_entry.id   AF-A0A5N7B3Z7-F1
#
_cell.length_a   1.000
_cell.length_b   1.000
_cell.length_c   1.000
_cell.angle_alpha   90.00
_cell.angle_beta   90.00
_cell.angle_gamma   90.00
#
_symmetry.space_group_name_H-M   'P 1'
#
loop_
_entity.id
_entity.type
_entity.pdbx_description
1 polymer ?
#
loop_
_entity_poly.entity_id
_entity_poly.type
_entity_poly.pdbx_seq_one_letter_code
_entity_poly.pdbx_strand_id
1 'polypeptide(L)'
;MLRFPGSSWASLAAVWLILALLIGSSNGYPRSISRHGRQKNPLRPAKAVSLCGPKWASCAANSTVQSKASTPKNRGKGKSSIKRTLTQPSDDDFRGDIESFMVSQYVKADWVPHARNGQSSAIFRELGNRKFDLAVGDLWGCTSVVVVSERGVWMSHFWEEPSFGRYGLSNEVLPSSHDVFRTNILDPLEYGNQHMPGLTRFTGNGGAFNGAYRPAAYIFHPTQTQDDDYNRVYTARIQVVHRMLQELIPLRWPPLIYEYNRQGGDITSAKGKVLFQYDPNEAIIPNENGPVQTAMHRIWLEDQPKYIHQRYWRAWPQQRSAGNANQRRDTSLIPTPGAPSSVPTSALPSTRLAIANLNDSWEALTTILHHTPIASPTVEV
;
A
#
# COMPACT_ATOMS: atom_id res chain seq x y z
N MET A 1 -13.07 -1.17 72.18
CA MET A 1 -11.67 -1.65 72.31
C MET A 1 -11.57 -3.05 71.74
N LEU A 2 -11.09 -3.19 70.50
CA LEU A 2 -10.77 -4.48 69.87
C LEU A 2 -9.46 -4.29 69.10
N ARG A 3 -8.43 -5.05 69.48
CA ARG A 3 -7.08 -5.04 68.87
C ARG A 3 -7.06 -5.99 67.67
N PHE A 4 -6.60 -5.51 66.52
CA PHE A 4 -6.17 -6.34 65.39
C PHE A 4 -4.66 -6.61 65.50
N PRO A 5 -4.17 -7.85 65.31
CA PRO A 5 -2.74 -8.11 65.18
C PRO A 5 -2.30 -7.97 63.72
N GLY A 6 -1.21 -7.24 63.51
CA GLY A 6 -0.54 -7.12 62.23
C GLY A 6 0.43 -8.27 61.96
N SER A 7 0.44 -8.78 60.73
CA SER A 7 1.56 -9.58 60.19
C SER A 7 1.51 -9.76 58.66
N SER A 8 1.03 -8.78 57.87
CA SER A 8 0.96 -8.91 56.40
C SER A 8 2.14 -8.30 55.64
N TRP A 9 3.01 -7.55 56.31
CA TRP A 9 4.11 -6.82 55.65
C TRP A 9 5.33 -7.67 55.31
N ALA A 10 5.62 -8.71 56.09
CA ALA A 10 6.75 -9.60 55.82
C ALA A 10 6.54 -10.47 54.56
N SER A 11 5.29 -10.86 54.27
CA SER A 11 4.97 -11.68 53.09
C SER A 11 5.03 -10.90 51.78
N LEU A 12 4.67 -9.61 51.80
CA LEU A 12 4.73 -8.75 50.61
C LEU A 12 6.18 -8.41 50.22
N ALA A 13 7.08 -8.24 51.20
CA ALA A 13 8.50 -7.99 50.93
C ALA A 13 9.20 -9.21 50.29
N ALA A 14 8.84 -10.44 50.70
CA ALA A 14 9.40 -11.66 50.14
C ALA A 14 8.96 -11.91 48.68
N VAL A 15 7.71 -11.61 48.34
CA VAL A 15 7.19 -11.73 46.96
C VAL A 15 7.83 -10.70 46.03
N TRP A 16 8.11 -9.48 46.52
CA TRP A 16 8.78 -8.45 45.73
C TRP A 16 10.25 -8.80 45.41
N LEU A 17 10.95 -9.45 46.35
CA LEU A 17 12.36 -9.86 46.15
C LEU A 17 12.49 -11.03 45.15
N ILE A 18 11.49 -11.91 45.08
CA ILE A 18 11.44 -13.00 44.09
C ILE A 18 11.11 -12.45 42.69
N LEU A 19 10.25 -11.44 42.58
CA LEU A 19 9.93 -10.81 41.28
C LEU A 19 11.11 -9.98 40.74
N ALA A 20 11.89 -9.34 41.60
CA ALA A 20 13.07 -8.56 41.21
C ALA A 20 14.22 -9.44 40.69
N LEU A 21 14.34 -10.68 41.16
CA LEU A 21 15.35 -11.64 40.70
C LEU A 21 15.00 -12.28 39.34
N LEU A 22 13.74 -12.27 38.92
CA LEU A 22 13.29 -12.86 37.64
C LEU A 22 13.35 -11.88 36.45
N ILE A 23 13.49 -10.58 36.69
CA ILE A 23 13.54 -9.55 35.63
C ILE A 23 15.00 -9.22 35.21
N GLY A 24 16.00 -9.68 35.98
CA GLY A 24 17.43 -9.44 35.71
C GLY A 24 18.12 -10.53 34.90
N SER A 25 17.62 -10.91 33.71
CA SER A 25 18.34 -11.77 32.76
C SER A 25 17.79 -11.67 31.33
N SER A 26 18.06 -10.56 30.66
CA SER A 26 18.04 -10.50 29.19
C SER A 26 19.20 -9.64 28.72
N ASN A 27 20.40 -10.23 28.79
CA ASN A 27 21.59 -9.66 28.18
C ASN A 27 21.49 -9.85 26.67
N GLY A 28 21.56 -8.73 25.96
CA GLY A 28 21.63 -8.68 24.51
C GLY A 28 22.85 -9.43 23.97
N TYR A 29 22.63 -10.14 22.87
CA TYR A 29 23.70 -10.64 22.02
C TYR A 29 23.69 -9.88 20.69
N PRO A 30 24.77 -9.14 20.36
CA PRO A 30 25.00 -8.66 19.01
C PRO A 30 25.58 -9.80 18.18
N ARG A 31 24.93 -10.18 17.07
CA ARG A 31 25.55 -11.10 16.10
C ARG A 31 26.49 -10.33 15.19
N SER A 32 27.77 -10.43 15.55
CA SER A 32 28.93 -10.09 14.76
C SER A 32 29.05 -10.97 13.51
N ILE A 33 29.46 -10.31 12.43
CA ILE A 33 29.98 -10.84 11.17
C ILE A 33 31.19 -11.73 11.47
N SER A 34 31.29 -12.88 10.78
CA SER A 34 32.56 -13.57 10.58
C SER A 34 32.66 -14.09 9.15
N ARG A 35 33.66 -13.54 8.44
CA ARG A 35 34.26 -14.05 7.20
C ARG A 35 35.37 -15.03 7.55
N HIS A 36 35.65 -15.91 6.56
CA HIS A 36 36.74 -16.89 6.40
C HIS A 36 36.24 -18.33 6.58
N GLY A 37 36.46 -19.27 5.67
CA GLY A 37 37.17 -19.26 4.40
C GLY A 37 37.47 -20.69 3.98
N ARG A 38 37.39 -20.94 2.67
CA ARG A 38 38.28 -21.79 1.86
C ARG A 38 38.36 -23.32 2.15
N GLN A 39 38.24 -24.07 1.04
CA GLN A 39 38.65 -25.47 0.76
C GLN A 39 37.71 -26.58 1.28
N LYS A 40 37.35 -27.65 0.55
CA LYS A 40 37.84 -28.33 -0.67
C LYS A 40 36.66 -29.11 -1.33
N ASN A 41 36.67 -29.24 -2.67
CA ASN A 41 35.86 -30.22 -3.41
C ASN A 41 36.28 -31.67 -3.07
N PRO A 42 35.38 -32.65 -3.25
CA PRO A 42 35.60 -33.59 -4.37
C PRO A 42 34.36 -34.08 -5.14
N LEU A 43 34.65 -34.38 -6.41
CA LEU A 43 34.13 -35.41 -7.33
C LEU A 43 32.66 -35.40 -7.86
N ARG A 44 32.61 -35.22 -9.19
CA ARG A 44 31.55 -35.63 -10.12
C ARG A 44 31.61 -37.15 -10.41
N PRO A 45 30.50 -37.80 -10.79
CA PRO A 45 30.51 -38.96 -11.67
C PRO A 45 30.27 -38.56 -13.13
N ALA A 46 30.82 -39.37 -14.03
CA ALA A 46 30.95 -39.16 -15.45
C ALA A 46 29.81 -39.78 -16.29
N LYS A 47 29.57 -39.13 -17.43
CA LYS A 47 29.09 -39.57 -18.76
C LYS A 47 28.50 -40.99 -18.91
N ALA A 48 27.28 -41.02 -19.45
CA ALA A 48 26.74 -42.14 -20.21
C ALA A 48 27.38 -42.23 -21.62
N VAL A 49 27.63 -43.47 -22.02
CA VAL A 49 28.41 -43.92 -23.18
C VAL A 49 27.52 -44.01 -24.42
N SER A 50 28.03 -43.51 -25.54
CA SER A 50 27.54 -43.77 -26.90
C SER A 50 28.11 -45.10 -27.39
N LEU A 51 27.22 -46.00 -27.85
CA LEU A 51 27.56 -47.26 -28.51
C LEU A 51 27.28 -47.12 -30.01
N CYS A 52 28.34 -47.14 -30.83
CA CYS A 52 28.25 -47.47 -32.25
C CYS A 52 28.55 -48.96 -32.44
N GLY A 53 27.70 -49.65 -33.19
CA GLY A 53 27.97 -50.98 -33.74
C GLY A 53 28.27 -50.89 -35.25
N PRO A 54 29.17 -51.72 -35.81
CA PRO A 54 29.57 -51.63 -37.22
C PRO A 54 28.74 -52.56 -38.10
N LYS A 55 28.36 -52.11 -39.30
CA LYS A 55 28.42 -52.89 -40.56
C LYS A 55 27.81 -52.14 -41.77
N TRP A 56 28.57 -52.25 -42.86
CA TRP A 56 28.22 -52.18 -44.29
C TRP A 56 28.13 -50.86 -45.04
N ALA A 57 28.57 -51.01 -46.29
CA ALA A 57 28.97 -50.02 -47.28
C ALA A 57 27.83 -49.65 -48.23
N SER A 58 27.93 -48.50 -48.90
CA SER A 58 28.13 -48.37 -50.36
C SER A 58 27.66 -47.02 -50.90
N CYS A 59 28.51 -46.44 -51.77
CA CYS A 59 28.25 -45.60 -52.95
C CYS A 59 27.42 -44.30 -52.80
N ALA A 60 27.57 -43.24 -53.59
CA ALA A 60 28.54 -42.67 -54.51
C ALA A 60 27.90 -41.36 -55.05
N ALA A 61 28.72 -40.48 -55.65
CA ALA A 61 28.38 -39.50 -56.67
C ALA A 61 27.76 -38.12 -56.31
N ASN A 62 28.63 -37.11 -56.50
CA ASN A 62 28.47 -35.75 -57.02
C ASN A 62 27.09 -35.28 -57.54
N SER A 63 26.72 -34.03 -57.22
CA SER A 63 26.31 -33.00 -58.21
C SER A 63 26.23 -31.58 -57.62
N THR A 64 27.11 -30.71 -58.13
CA THR A 64 26.89 -29.39 -58.76
C THR A 64 25.75 -28.45 -58.30
N VAL A 65 26.17 -27.28 -57.77
CA VAL A 65 25.66 -25.89 -57.97
C VAL A 65 24.18 -25.58 -57.73
N GLN A 66 23.89 -24.65 -56.79
CA GLN A 66 23.12 -23.43 -57.08
C GLN A 66 23.10 -22.44 -55.92
N SER A 67 23.49 -21.20 -56.23
CA SER A 67 23.32 -19.98 -55.45
C SER A 67 21.83 -19.67 -55.19
N LYS A 68 21.44 -19.41 -53.93
CA LYS A 68 20.16 -18.77 -53.60
C LYS A 68 20.37 -17.50 -52.81
N ALA A 69 19.89 -16.41 -53.42
CA ALA A 69 19.76 -15.08 -52.88
C ALA A 69 18.97 -15.08 -51.56
N SER A 70 19.48 -14.34 -50.58
CA SER A 70 18.83 -14.09 -49.31
C SER A 70 17.71 -13.07 -49.46
N THR A 71 16.47 -13.54 -49.40
CA THR A 71 15.27 -12.70 -49.27
C THR A 71 15.28 -11.96 -47.93
N PRO A 72 14.91 -10.66 -47.85
CA PRO A 72 14.85 -9.94 -46.59
C PRO A 72 13.73 -10.52 -45.73
N LYS A 73 14.05 -11.00 -44.53
CA LYS A 73 13.06 -11.36 -43.51
C LYS A 73 12.19 -10.14 -43.21
N ASN A 74 10.91 -10.27 -43.52
CA ASN A 74 9.84 -9.38 -43.08
C ASN A 74 10.02 -9.04 -41.59
N ARG A 75 10.25 -7.74 -41.31
CA ARG A 75 10.09 -7.16 -39.98
C ARG A 75 8.65 -7.40 -39.55
N GLY A 76 8.45 -8.34 -38.64
CA GLY A 76 7.21 -8.46 -37.90
C GLY A 76 6.87 -7.11 -37.30
N LYS A 77 5.68 -6.59 -37.61
CA LYS A 77 5.09 -5.42 -36.97
C LYS A 77 5.03 -5.72 -35.47
N GLY A 78 5.98 -5.20 -34.71
CA GLY A 78 5.93 -5.26 -33.26
C GLY A 78 4.65 -4.56 -32.81
N LYS A 79 3.77 -5.30 -32.13
CA LYS A 79 2.72 -4.69 -31.31
C LYS A 79 3.41 -3.62 -30.48
N SER A 80 2.97 -2.36 -30.63
CA SER A 80 3.36 -1.27 -29.73
C SER A 80 2.99 -1.72 -28.32
N SER A 81 3.97 -2.24 -27.57
CA SER A 81 3.76 -2.65 -26.20
C SER A 81 3.62 -1.36 -25.40
N ILE A 82 2.43 -1.13 -24.86
CA ILE A 82 2.25 -0.12 -23.83
C ILE A 82 3.20 -0.51 -22.70
N LYS A 83 4.26 0.28 -22.49
CA LYS A 83 5.23 0.06 -21.42
C LYS A 83 4.52 0.38 -20.11
N ARG A 84 4.23 -0.66 -19.34
CA ARG A 84 3.78 -0.59 -17.94
C ARG A 84 4.98 -0.52 -17.00
N THR A 85 4.81 0.11 -15.83
CA THR A 85 5.89 0.36 -14.86
C THR A 85 5.63 -0.27 -13.49
N LEU A 86 4.37 -0.55 -13.15
CA LEU A 86 4.03 -1.33 -11.97
C LEU A 86 4.27 -2.83 -12.17
N THR A 87 5.12 -3.38 -11.31
CA THR A 87 5.53 -4.79 -11.25
C THR A 87 4.36 -5.67 -10.87
N GLN A 88 4.04 -6.73 -11.58
CA GLN A 88 2.90 -7.60 -11.27
C GLN A 88 3.34 -9.06 -11.14
N PRO A 89 2.54 -9.94 -10.52
CA PRO A 89 2.98 -11.32 -10.30
C PRO A 89 3.30 -12.09 -11.56
N SER A 90 2.70 -11.72 -12.70
CA SER A 90 3.00 -12.37 -13.99
C SER A 90 4.31 -11.90 -14.63
N ASP A 91 5.06 -10.98 -14.02
CA ASP A 91 6.35 -10.54 -14.55
C ASP A 91 7.38 -11.68 -14.47
N ASP A 92 8.36 -11.66 -15.36
CA ASP A 92 9.36 -12.72 -15.49
C ASP A 92 10.13 -12.98 -14.18
N ASP A 93 10.28 -11.95 -13.34
CA ASP A 93 10.92 -12.01 -12.02
C ASP A 93 10.13 -12.86 -11.01
N PHE A 94 8.81 -12.98 -11.18
CA PHE A 94 7.92 -13.67 -10.24
C PHE A 94 7.29 -14.93 -10.84
N ARG A 95 7.12 -15.01 -12.16
CA ARG A 95 6.57 -16.19 -12.87
C ARG A 95 5.23 -16.69 -12.32
N GLY A 96 4.41 -15.77 -11.82
CA GLY A 96 3.12 -16.06 -11.20
C GLY A 96 3.18 -16.32 -9.69
N ASP A 97 4.35 -16.31 -9.06
CA ASP A 97 4.50 -16.46 -7.62
C ASP A 97 4.03 -15.17 -6.89
N ILE A 98 2.80 -15.23 -6.38
CA ILE A 98 2.17 -14.12 -5.67
C ILE A 98 2.88 -13.81 -4.35
N GLU A 99 3.34 -14.84 -3.63
CA GLU A 99 3.98 -14.67 -2.32
C GLU A 99 5.29 -13.91 -2.50
N SER A 100 6.15 -14.37 -3.41
CA SER A 100 7.40 -13.70 -3.75
C SER A 100 7.17 -12.28 -4.27
N PHE A 101 6.13 -12.09 -5.10
CA PHE A 101 5.71 -10.77 -5.56
C PHE A 101 5.36 -9.87 -4.37
N MET A 102 4.38 -10.24 -3.55
CA MET A 102 3.88 -9.44 -2.43
C MET A 102 5.00 -9.07 -1.47
N VAL A 103 5.81 -10.05 -1.05
CA VAL A 103 6.98 -9.85 -0.18
C VAL A 103 7.94 -8.84 -0.79
N SER A 104 8.27 -8.98 -2.08
CA SER A 104 9.21 -8.06 -2.74
C SER A 104 8.72 -6.61 -2.84
N GLN A 105 7.40 -6.39 -2.82
CA GLN A 105 6.80 -5.07 -2.90
C GLN A 105 6.66 -4.44 -1.52
N TYR A 106 6.05 -5.13 -0.54
CA TYR A 106 5.78 -4.50 0.75
C TYR A 106 7.05 -4.23 1.55
N VAL A 107 8.15 -4.97 1.34
CA VAL A 107 9.43 -4.67 2.01
C VAL A 107 10.02 -3.33 1.59
N LYS A 108 9.52 -2.75 0.50
CA LYS A 108 9.91 -1.42 -0.02
C LYS A 108 8.81 -0.37 0.18
N ALA A 109 7.66 -0.76 0.71
CA ALA A 109 6.52 0.13 0.90
C ALA A 109 6.69 1.00 2.16
N ASP A 110 6.02 2.13 2.18
CA ASP A 110 5.78 2.86 3.42
C ASP A 110 4.71 2.10 4.23
N TRP A 111 5.03 1.77 5.47
CA TRP A 111 4.11 1.03 6.34
C TRP A 111 3.17 1.95 7.10
N VAL A 112 1.91 1.53 7.24
CA VAL A 112 1.00 2.10 8.25
C VAL A 112 1.64 1.88 9.63
N PRO A 113 1.81 2.94 10.43
CA PRO A 113 2.49 2.80 11.73
C PRO A 113 1.66 1.95 12.68
N HIS A 114 2.29 1.10 13.49
CA HIS A 114 1.63 0.45 14.61
C HIS A 114 1.61 1.39 15.82
N ALA A 115 0.45 1.96 16.13
CA ALA A 115 0.29 2.71 17.35
C ALA A 115 0.32 1.76 18.56
N ARG A 116 0.91 2.24 19.66
CA ARG A 116 1.08 1.44 20.89
C ARG A 116 -0.26 1.36 21.64
N ASN A 117 -0.38 0.36 22.52
CA ASN A 117 -1.50 0.20 23.45
C ASN A 117 -2.87 0.03 22.76
N GLY A 118 -2.90 -0.55 21.56
CA GLY A 118 -4.14 -0.86 20.85
C GLY A 118 -4.86 0.35 20.24
N GLN A 119 -4.20 1.51 20.16
CA GLN A 119 -4.77 2.69 19.51
C GLN A 119 -4.80 2.51 17.98
N SER A 120 -5.86 3.00 17.33
CA SER A 120 -5.92 3.02 15.87
C SER A 120 -4.91 3.99 15.26
N SER A 121 -4.38 3.62 14.11
CA SER A 121 -3.43 4.41 13.33
C SER A 121 -3.80 4.44 11.85
N ALA A 122 -3.34 5.47 11.15
CA ALA A 122 -3.40 5.50 9.70
C ALA A 122 -2.34 6.41 9.09
N ILE A 123 -2.11 6.20 7.79
CA ILE A 123 -1.32 7.10 6.96
C ILE A 123 -2.17 7.64 5.82
N PHE A 124 -1.97 8.92 5.50
CA PHE A 124 -2.48 9.53 4.28
C PHE A 124 -1.32 9.90 3.36
N ARG A 125 -1.49 9.65 2.05
CA ARG A 125 -0.58 10.14 1.00
C ARG A 125 -1.38 10.75 -0.14
N GLU A 126 -0.98 11.94 -0.56
CA GLU A 126 -1.46 12.54 -1.81
C GLU A 126 -0.76 11.86 -3.00
N LEU A 127 -1.51 11.59 -4.07
CA LEU A 127 -1.03 11.00 -5.30
C LEU A 127 -0.45 12.10 -6.20
N GLY A 128 0.84 12.36 -6.02
CA GLY A 128 1.61 13.35 -6.80
C GLY A 128 2.38 12.75 -7.98
N ASN A 129 3.49 13.36 -8.37
CA ASN A 129 4.30 12.93 -9.51
C ASN A 129 5.35 11.84 -9.19
N ARG A 130 5.23 11.15 -8.06
CA ARG A 130 6.15 10.09 -7.64
C ARG A 130 5.42 8.76 -7.45
N LYS A 131 6.00 7.69 -7.98
CA LYS A 131 5.60 6.32 -7.66
C LYS A 131 5.91 6.00 -6.20
N PHE A 132 4.99 5.32 -5.53
CA PHE A 132 5.18 4.76 -4.20
C PHE A 132 4.22 3.61 -3.93
N ASP A 133 4.57 2.79 -2.95
CA ASP A 133 3.75 1.71 -2.43
C ASP A 133 3.46 1.96 -0.94
N LEU A 134 2.27 1.61 -0.48
CA LEU A 134 1.90 1.58 0.95
C LEU A 134 1.52 0.17 1.36
N ALA A 135 1.83 -0.21 2.59
CA ALA A 135 1.41 -1.49 3.13
C ALA A 135 0.85 -1.36 4.54
N VAL A 136 -0.14 -2.19 4.87
CA VAL A 136 -0.49 -2.53 6.24
C VAL A 136 -0.17 -4.00 6.43
N GLY A 137 0.41 -4.32 7.58
CA GLY A 137 0.77 -5.67 7.93
C GLY A 137 0.37 -6.00 9.34
N ASP A 138 0.82 -7.18 9.77
CA ASP A 138 0.52 -7.74 11.08
C ASP A 138 -0.98 -7.70 11.39
N LEU A 139 -1.80 -7.91 10.35
CA LEU A 139 -3.25 -8.05 10.51
C LEU A 139 -3.52 -9.44 11.08
N TRP A 140 -3.50 -9.54 12.40
CA TRP A 140 -3.74 -10.76 13.16
C TRP A 140 -5.00 -10.55 14.00
N GLY A 141 -6.17 -10.69 13.37
CA GLY A 141 -7.45 -10.32 13.99
C GLY A 141 -7.81 -8.83 13.86
N CYS A 142 -6.86 -7.99 13.46
CA CYS A 142 -7.05 -6.55 13.26
C CYS A 142 -7.91 -6.23 12.03
N THR A 143 -8.53 -5.05 12.01
CA THR A 143 -9.23 -4.53 10.83
C THR A 143 -8.38 -3.46 10.14
N SER A 144 -8.47 -3.35 8.82
CA SER A 144 -7.92 -2.22 8.07
C SER A 144 -8.97 -1.61 7.17
N VAL A 145 -9.08 -0.28 7.18
CA VAL A 145 -9.85 0.47 6.20
C VAL A 145 -8.89 1.16 5.24
N VAL A 146 -9.18 1.04 3.95
CA VAL A 146 -8.43 1.69 2.87
C VAL A 146 -9.37 2.51 2.02
N VAL A 147 -9.11 3.81 1.94
CA VAL A 147 -9.83 4.76 1.08
C VAL A 147 -8.88 5.25 0.02
N VAL A 148 -9.29 5.16 -1.24
CA VAL A 148 -8.48 5.54 -2.39
C VAL A 148 -9.28 6.44 -3.33
N SER A 149 -8.59 7.33 -4.02
CA SER A 149 -9.14 8.17 -5.09
C SER A 149 -8.06 8.45 -6.13
N GLU A 150 -8.42 9.20 -7.18
CA GLU A 150 -7.43 9.69 -8.15
C GLU A 150 -6.46 10.73 -7.56
N ARG A 151 -6.68 11.19 -6.32
CA ARG A 151 -5.89 12.24 -5.65
C ARG A 151 -5.21 11.79 -4.35
N GLY A 152 -5.69 10.77 -3.67
CA GLY A 152 -5.06 10.32 -2.42
C GLY A 152 -5.34 8.88 -2.05
N VAL A 153 -4.57 8.38 -1.10
CA VAL A 153 -4.83 7.12 -0.39
C VAL A 153 -4.74 7.37 1.11
N TRP A 154 -5.68 6.78 1.85
CA TRP A 154 -5.70 6.72 3.30
C TRP A 154 -5.82 5.26 3.70
N MET A 155 -4.94 4.80 4.59
CA MET A 155 -4.79 3.38 4.90
C MET A 155 -4.53 3.22 6.39
N SER A 156 -5.32 2.38 7.06
CA SER A 156 -5.36 2.29 8.52
C SER A 156 -5.01 0.92 9.08
N HIS A 157 -4.74 0.88 10.38
CA HIS A 157 -4.64 -0.32 11.19
C HIS A 157 -5.50 -0.11 12.44
N PHE A 158 -6.54 -0.91 12.58
CA PHE A 158 -7.43 -0.95 13.74
C PHE A 158 -7.18 -2.21 14.53
N TRP A 159 -6.65 -2.05 15.73
CA TRP A 159 -6.35 -3.17 16.60
C TRP A 159 -7.61 -3.93 16.97
N GLU A 160 -7.50 -5.26 16.95
CA GLU A 160 -8.54 -6.12 17.49
C GLU A 160 -8.76 -5.85 18.98
N GLU A 161 -7.68 -5.87 19.76
CA GLU A 161 -7.71 -5.55 21.18
C GLU A 161 -7.08 -4.17 21.41
N PRO A 162 -7.77 -3.24 22.11
CA PRO A 162 -9.03 -3.43 22.82
C PRO A 162 -10.28 -3.06 22.01
N SER A 163 -10.16 -2.75 20.73
CA SER A 163 -11.22 -2.04 20.00
C SER A 163 -12.40 -2.91 19.59
N PHE A 164 -12.15 -4.11 19.08
CA PHE A 164 -13.16 -5.11 18.69
C PHE A 164 -13.38 -6.17 19.78
N GLY A 165 -12.34 -6.52 20.53
CA GLY A 165 -12.38 -7.53 21.56
C GLY A 165 -11.47 -7.22 22.74
N ARG A 166 -11.54 -8.06 23.76
CA ARG A 166 -10.61 -8.12 24.89
C ARG A 166 -10.44 -9.58 25.31
N TYR A 167 -9.28 -9.93 25.84
CA TYR A 167 -9.13 -11.24 26.47
C TYR A 167 -9.71 -11.25 27.88
N GLY A 168 -10.60 -12.21 28.16
CA GLY A 168 -11.11 -12.51 29.50
C GLY A 168 -10.07 -13.24 30.35
N LEU A 169 -10.40 -13.49 31.62
CA LEU A 169 -9.51 -14.16 32.58
C LEU A 169 -9.16 -15.61 32.16
N SER A 170 -10.02 -16.23 31.36
CA SER A 170 -9.85 -17.60 30.84
C SER A 170 -9.26 -17.63 29.42
N ASN A 171 -8.67 -16.52 28.94
CA ASN A 171 -8.22 -16.33 27.54
C ASN A 171 -9.32 -16.44 26.48
N GLU A 172 -10.59 -16.35 26.88
CA GLU A 172 -11.72 -16.22 25.97
C GLU A 172 -11.73 -14.81 25.32
N VAL A 173 -12.17 -14.73 24.06
CA VAL A 173 -12.23 -13.45 23.34
C VAL A 173 -13.62 -12.85 23.53
N LEU A 174 -13.72 -11.80 24.35
CA LEU A 174 -14.98 -11.13 24.63
C LEU A 174 -15.11 -9.85 23.80
N PRO A 175 -16.31 -9.48 23.33
CA PRO A 175 -16.51 -8.19 22.71
C PRO A 175 -16.14 -7.03 23.66
N SER A 176 -15.41 -6.04 23.14
CA SER A 176 -15.18 -4.78 23.88
C SER A 176 -16.50 -4.01 24.10
N SER A 177 -16.52 -2.99 24.97
CA SER A 177 -17.71 -2.15 25.11
C SER A 177 -17.93 -1.26 23.87
N HIS A 178 -19.16 -0.76 23.69
CA HIS A 178 -19.45 0.17 22.60
C HIS A 178 -18.60 1.45 22.68
N ASP A 179 -18.38 1.98 23.87
CA ASP A 179 -17.58 3.19 24.07
C ASP A 179 -16.12 2.99 23.69
N VAL A 180 -15.53 1.84 24.04
CA VAL A 180 -14.15 1.51 23.63
C VAL A 180 -14.05 1.41 22.11
N PHE A 181 -15.00 0.74 21.46
CA PHE A 181 -15.04 0.67 20.01
C PHE A 181 -15.18 2.06 19.37
N ARG A 182 -16.06 2.90 19.91
CA ARG A 182 -16.28 4.26 19.42
C ARG A 182 -15.02 5.11 19.54
N THR A 183 -14.44 5.19 20.74
CA THR A 183 -13.27 6.03 21.03
C THR A 183 -12.02 5.56 20.29
N ASN A 184 -11.86 4.27 20.05
CA ASN A 184 -10.67 3.76 19.35
C ASN A 184 -10.83 3.73 17.84
N ILE A 185 -12.04 3.50 17.31
CA ILE A 185 -12.26 3.33 15.87
C ILE A 185 -13.02 4.51 15.28
N LEU A 186 -14.25 4.76 15.73
CA LEU A 186 -15.18 5.66 15.06
C LEU A 186 -14.71 7.11 15.17
N ASP A 187 -14.48 7.62 16.38
CA ASP A 187 -14.10 9.03 16.56
C ASP A 187 -12.74 9.33 15.87
N PRO A 188 -11.71 8.46 15.97
CA PRO A 188 -10.46 8.66 15.24
C PRO A 188 -10.61 8.52 13.71
N LEU A 189 -11.51 7.67 13.21
CA LEU A 189 -11.74 7.52 11.77
C LEU A 189 -12.34 8.81 11.19
N GLU A 190 -13.24 9.47 11.92
CA GLU A 190 -13.83 10.74 11.49
C GLU A 190 -12.88 11.93 11.68
N TYR A 191 -12.49 12.16 12.93
CA TYR A 191 -11.86 13.40 13.38
C TYR A 191 -10.34 13.29 13.51
N GLY A 192 -9.84 12.05 13.58
CA GLY A 192 -8.43 11.78 13.76
C GLY A 192 -8.00 11.72 15.22
N ASN A 193 -6.76 11.34 15.41
CA ASN A 193 -6.04 11.37 16.67
C ASN A 193 -4.53 11.62 16.39
N GLN A 194 -3.68 11.45 17.40
CA GLN A 194 -2.22 11.61 17.27
C GLN A 194 -1.52 10.65 16.28
N HIS A 195 -2.14 9.52 15.94
CA HIS A 195 -1.57 8.47 15.09
C HIS A 195 -2.37 8.23 13.79
N MET A 196 -3.48 8.95 13.63
CA MET A 196 -4.42 8.75 12.54
C MET A 196 -4.99 10.09 12.11
N PRO A 197 -4.71 10.57 10.89
CA PRO A 197 -5.42 11.71 10.36
C PRO A 197 -6.89 11.29 10.09
N GLY A 198 -7.87 12.01 10.62
CA GLY A 198 -9.30 11.70 10.39
C GLY A 198 -9.72 11.90 8.94
N LEU A 199 -10.71 11.17 8.46
CA LEU A 199 -11.19 11.24 7.07
C LEU A 199 -11.86 12.57 6.73
N THR A 200 -12.53 13.22 7.68
CA THR A 200 -13.29 14.46 7.43
C THR A 200 -12.42 15.59 6.87
N ARG A 201 -11.13 15.63 7.23
CA ARG A 201 -10.19 16.63 6.69
C ARG A 201 -9.88 16.45 5.19
N PHE A 202 -10.23 15.29 4.61
CA PHE A 202 -9.95 14.95 3.21
C PHE A 202 -11.21 14.88 2.34
N THR A 203 -12.41 15.06 2.92
CA THR A 203 -13.70 14.97 2.21
C THR A 203 -14.27 16.33 1.83
N GLY A 204 -13.74 17.43 2.40
CA GLY A 204 -14.12 18.79 2.07
C GLY A 204 -13.84 19.23 0.62
N ASN A 205 -14.14 20.49 0.30
CA ASN A 205 -13.93 21.03 -1.04
C ASN A 205 -12.44 20.97 -1.44
N GLY A 206 -12.15 20.40 -2.61
CA GLY A 206 -10.78 20.16 -3.07
C GLY A 206 -10.01 19.06 -2.32
N GLY A 207 -10.62 18.44 -1.31
CA GLY A 207 -10.04 17.32 -0.56
C GLY A 207 -9.83 16.08 -1.44
N ALA A 208 -8.89 15.22 -1.05
CA ALA A 208 -8.52 14.05 -1.83
C ALA A 208 -9.69 13.06 -2.05
N PHE A 209 -10.67 13.03 -1.15
CA PHE A 209 -11.83 12.16 -1.23
C PHE A 209 -13.11 12.89 -1.63
N ASN A 210 -12.97 14.05 -2.28
CA ASN A 210 -14.08 14.69 -2.97
C ASN A 210 -14.59 13.81 -4.14
N GLY A 211 -15.90 13.85 -4.41
CA GLY A 211 -16.55 13.05 -5.45
C GLY A 211 -15.94 13.23 -6.86
N ALA A 212 -15.38 14.40 -7.17
CA ALA A 212 -14.68 14.66 -8.43
C ALA A 212 -13.45 13.75 -8.65
N TYR A 213 -12.81 13.28 -7.58
CA TYR A 213 -11.68 12.35 -7.62
C TYR A 213 -12.11 10.89 -7.48
N ARG A 214 -13.42 10.64 -7.51
CA ARG A 214 -14.06 9.32 -7.62
C ARG A 214 -13.57 8.32 -6.56
N PRO A 215 -13.73 8.65 -5.26
CA PRO A 215 -13.24 7.82 -4.17
C PRO A 215 -13.89 6.43 -4.15
N ALA A 216 -13.17 5.47 -3.58
CA ALA A 216 -13.62 4.12 -3.26
C ALA A 216 -13.08 3.71 -1.88
N ALA A 217 -13.82 2.89 -1.15
CA ALA A 217 -13.45 2.44 0.19
C ALA A 217 -13.52 0.91 0.29
N TYR A 218 -12.59 0.37 1.09
CA TYR A 218 -12.39 -1.06 1.28
C TYR A 218 -12.22 -1.33 2.78
N ILE A 219 -12.86 -2.40 3.28
CA ILE A 219 -12.71 -2.86 4.66
C ILE A 219 -12.14 -4.28 4.62
N PHE A 220 -10.99 -4.46 5.26
CA PHE A 220 -10.31 -5.74 5.43
C PHE A 220 -10.47 -6.20 6.86
N HIS A 221 -11.05 -7.38 7.06
CA HIS A 221 -11.25 -7.93 8.39
C HIS A 221 -10.86 -9.42 8.43
N PRO A 222 -10.53 -9.97 9.61
CA PRO A 222 -10.12 -11.36 9.72
C PRO A 222 -11.31 -12.28 9.45
N THR A 223 -10.99 -13.51 9.04
CA THR A 223 -11.91 -14.65 9.15
C THR A 223 -12.37 -14.86 10.58
N GLN A 224 -13.53 -15.50 10.72
CA GLN A 224 -14.18 -15.78 12.00
C GLN A 224 -13.33 -16.62 12.97
N THR A 225 -13.62 -16.44 14.26
CA THR A 225 -13.11 -17.27 15.36
C THR A 225 -14.05 -18.45 15.63
N GLN A 226 -13.76 -19.27 16.65
CA GLN A 226 -14.68 -20.31 17.13
C GLN A 226 -15.80 -19.76 18.02
N ASP A 227 -15.76 -18.48 18.39
CA ASP A 227 -16.74 -17.84 19.27
C ASP A 227 -17.79 -17.07 18.45
N ASP A 228 -19.00 -17.62 18.36
CA ASP A 228 -20.10 -17.07 17.57
C ASP A 228 -20.60 -15.71 18.10
N ASP A 229 -20.59 -15.50 19.41
CA ASP A 229 -21.01 -14.24 20.02
C ASP A 229 -20.03 -13.12 19.68
N TYR A 230 -18.73 -13.42 19.77
CA TYR A 230 -17.68 -12.52 19.35
C TYR A 230 -17.77 -12.20 17.85
N ASN A 231 -17.91 -13.23 17.00
CA ASN A 231 -18.04 -13.07 15.56
C ASN A 231 -19.24 -12.20 15.18
N ARG A 232 -20.38 -12.38 15.85
CA ARG A 232 -21.59 -11.56 15.63
C ARG A 232 -21.33 -10.08 15.93
N VAL A 233 -20.71 -9.77 17.07
CA VAL A 233 -20.42 -8.38 17.46
C VAL A 233 -19.35 -7.76 16.54
N TYR A 234 -18.31 -8.51 16.18
CA TYR A 234 -17.29 -8.05 15.24
C TYR A 234 -17.93 -7.69 13.89
N THR A 235 -18.77 -8.57 13.35
CA THR A 235 -19.49 -8.34 12.08
C THR A 235 -20.39 -7.10 12.17
N ALA A 236 -21.14 -6.95 13.27
CA ALA A 236 -21.98 -5.77 13.49
C ALA A 236 -21.15 -4.47 13.51
N ARG A 237 -19.94 -4.50 14.07
CA ARG A 237 -19.00 -3.37 14.10
C ARG A 237 -18.43 -3.02 12.73
N ILE A 238 -18.11 -4.02 11.91
CA ILE A 238 -17.74 -3.80 10.50
C ILE A 238 -18.88 -3.08 9.76
N GLN A 239 -20.13 -3.44 10.02
CA GLN A 239 -21.27 -2.75 9.42
C GLN A 239 -21.44 -1.30 9.92
N VAL A 240 -21.06 -0.99 11.16
CA VAL A 240 -21.02 0.39 11.66
C VAL A 240 -19.97 1.20 10.90
N VAL A 241 -18.75 0.67 10.75
CA VAL A 241 -17.68 1.32 9.96
C VAL A 241 -18.10 1.51 8.51
N HIS A 242 -18.75 0.52 7.91
CA HIS A 242 -19.29 0.60 6.55
C HIS A 242 -20.25 1.79 6.39
N ARG A 243 -21.25 1.92 7.27
CA ARG A 243 -22.20 3.05 7.22
C ARG A 243 -21.51 4.39 7.39
N MET A 244 -20.60 4.47 8.36
CA MET A 244 -19.82 5.68 8.61
C MET A 244 -19.02 6.12 7.38
N LEU A 245 -18.41 5.20 6.64
CA LEU A 245 -17.70 5.52 5.40
C LEU A 245 -18.65 6.05 4.30
N GLN A 246 -19.87 5.52 4.22
CA GLN A 246 -20.89 6.00 3.28
C GLN A 246 -21.39 7.41 3.62
N GLU A 247 -21.46 7.74 4.91
CA GLU A 247 -21.88 9.06 5.38
C GLU A 247 -20.79 10.11 5.19
N LEU A 248 -19.53 9.76 5.48
CA LEU A 248 -18.41 10.69 5.43
C LEU A 248 -17.90 10.98 4.01
N ILE A 249 -17.98 9.99 3.12
CA ILE A 249 -17.34 10.06 1.80
C ILE A 249 -18.42 9.96 0.71
N PRO A 250 -18.40 10.83 -0.31
CA PRO A 250 -19.31 10.75 -1.45
C PRO A 250 -18.91 9.59 -2.38
N LEU A 251 -19.08 8.36 -1.91
CA LEU A 251 -18.75 7.14 -2.62
C LEU A 251 -19.78 6.86 -3.71
N ARG A 252 -19.30 6.52 -4.91
CA ARG A 252 -20.18 6.07 -6.01
C ARG A 252 -20.75 4.67 -5.75
N TRP A 253 -20.00 3.84 -5.02
CA TRP A 253 -20.35 2.48 -4.67
C TRP A 253 -20.14 2.28 -3.17
N PRO A 254 -20.97 1.48 -2.48
CA PRO A 254 -20.75 1.16 -1.07
C PRO A 254 -19.34 0.60 -0.82
N PRO A 255 -18.76 0.80 0.39
CA PRO A 255 -17.51 0.19 0.76
C PRO A 255 -17.52 -1.33 0.52
N LEU A 256 -16.47 -1.85 -0.10
CA LEU A 256 -16.35 -3.29 -0.34
C LEU A 256 -15.65 -3.96 0.83
N ILE A 257 -16.19 -5.09 1.28
CA ILE A 257 -15.70 -5.83 2.45
C ILE A 257 -14.96 -7.08 1.97
N TYR A 258 -13.76 -7.30 2.48
CA TYR A 258 -12.91 -8.43 2.16
C TYR A 258 -12.42 -9.11 3.44
N GLU A 259 -12.43 -10.44 3.42
CA GLU A 259 -11.88 -11.27 4.48
C GLU A 259 -10.44 -11.66 4.17
N TYR A 260 -9.63 -11.76 5.22
CA TYR A 260 -8.25 -12.25 5.17
C TYR A 260 -8.04 -13.32 6.26
N ASN A 261 -7.01 -14.17 6.10
CA ASN A 261 -6.73 -15.20 7.09
C ASN A 261 -6.30 -14.59 8.44
N ARG A 262 -7.13 -14.81 9.47
CA ARG A 262 -6.92 -14.27 10.82
C ARG A 262 -5.53 -14.55 11.43
N GLN A 263 -4.91 -15.67 11.10
CA GLN A 263 -3.58 -16.03 11.64
C GLN A 263 -2.48 -15.09 11.13
N GLY A 264 -2.73 -14.38 10.04
CA GLY A 264 -1.76 -13.56 9.36
C GLY A 264 -0.51 -14.35 8.96
N GLY A 265 0.61 -13.64 8.89
CA GLY A 265 1.92 -14.21 8.59
C GLY A 265 3.04 -13.25 9.01
N ASP A 266 4.27 -13.77 9.01
CA ASP A 266 5.46 -12.99 9.31
C ASP A 266 5.85 -12.04 8.16
N ILE A 267 7.05 -11.44 8.24
CA ILE A 267 7.59 -10.53 7.21
C ILE A 267 8.00 -11.23 5.91
N THR A 268 7.98 -12.55 5.88
CA THR A 268 8.28 -13.35 4.69
C THR A 268 7.02 -13.92 4.04
N SER A 269 5.85 -13.59 4.59
CA SER A 269 4.57 -14.05 4.06
C SER A 269 3.64 -12.92 3.61
N ALA A 270 2.82 -13.16 2.58
CA ALA A 270 1.77 -12.23 2.17
C ALA A 270 0.57 -12.24 3.12
N LYS A 271 0.39 -13.28 3.94
CA LYS A 271 -0.74 -13.37 4.86
C LYS A 271 -0.80 -12.20 5.84
N GLY A 272 -2.02 -11.73 6.09
CA GLY A 272 -2.30 -10.55 6.91
C GLY A 272 -1.69 -9.26 6.35
N LYS A 273 -1.46 -9.16 5.03
CA LYS A 273 -0.94 -7.95 4.37
C LYS A 273 -1.95 -7.40 3.37
N VAL A 274 -2.05 -6.08 3.34
CA VAL A 274 -2.70 -5.32 2.27
C VAL A 274 -1.64 -4.42 1.65
N LEU A 275 -1.55 -4.41 0.32
CA LEU A 275 -0.59 -3.61 -0.42
C LEU A 275 -1.34 -2.66 -1.36
N PHE A 276 -1.07 -1.38 -1.25
CA PHE A 276 -1.45 -0.36 -2.22
C PHE A 276 -0.23 0.03 -3.07
N GLN A 277 -0.42 0.19 -4.37
CA GLN A 277 0.61 0.64 -5.29
C GLN A 277 0.10 1.78 -6.14
N TYR A 278 0.96 2.78 -6.37
CA TYR A 278 0.65 3.94 -7.19
C TYR A 278 1.77 4.28 -8.16
N ASP A 279 1.42 4.52 -9.42
CA ASP A 279 2.32 5.10 -10.41
C ASP A 279 1.64 6.24 -11.18
N PRO A 280 2.19 7.47 -11.16
CA PRO A 280 1.65 8.59 -11.93
C PRO A 280 1.81 8.42 -13.45
N ASN A 281 2.76 7.60 -13.90
CA ASN A 281 3.16 7.45 -15.30
C ASN A 281 3.16 5.97 -15.72
N GLU A 282 2.09 5.26 -15.34
CA GLU A 282 1.93 3.83 -15.63
C GLU A 282 1.92 3.53 -17.14
N ALA A 283 1.35 4.42 -17.95
CA ALA A 283 1.36 4.28 -19.40
C ALA A 283 1.27 5.63 -20.13
N ILE A 284 1.70 5.64 -21.38
CA ILE A 284 1.49 6.75 -22.33
C ILE A 284 0.66 6.21 -23.48
N ILE A 285 -0.58 6.68 -23.60
CA ILE A 285 -1.52 6.22 -24.62
C ILE A 285 -1.54 7.24 -25.76
N PRO A 286 -1.22 6.84 -27.00
CA PRO A 286 -1.40 7.70 -28.17
C PRO A 286 -2.87 8.10 -28.32
N ASN A 287 -3.14 9.38 -28.52
CA ASN A 287 -4.46 9.92 -28.83
C ASN A 287 -4.35 10.88 -30.03
N GLU A 288 -5.46 11.17 -30.71
CA GLU A 288 -5.54 12.11 -31.84
C GLU A 288 -4.98 13.49 -31.48
N ASN A 289 -5.14 13.90 -30.22
CA ASN A 289 -4.64 15.17 -29.67
C ASN A 289 -3.23 15.06 -29.06
N GLY A 290 -2.51 13.97 -29.32
CA GLY A 290 -1.18 13.70 -28.78
C GLY A 290 -1.14 12.65 -27.66
N PRO A 291 0.05 12.24 -27.20
CA PRO A 291 0.20 11.22 -26.16
C PRO A 291 -0.39 11.69 -24.82
N VAL A 292 -1.16 10.82 -24.17
CA VAL A 292 -1.76 11.06 -22.86
C VAL A 292 -1.09 10.17 -21.81
N GLN A 293 -0.48 10.80 -20.81
CA GLN A 293 0.01 10.11 -19.61
C GLN A 293 -1.18 9.61 -18.78
N THR A 294 -1.16 8.33 -18.42
CA THR A 294 -2.13 7.72 -17.51
C THR A 294 -1.47 7.32 -16.21
N ALA A 295 -2.11 7.67 -15.11
CA ALA A 295 -1.76 7.23 -13.78
C ALA A 295 -2.60 6.00 -13.40
N MET A 296 -2.09 5.19 -12.47
CA MET A 296 -2.75 3.99 -11.99
C MET A 296 -2.51 3.79 -10.49
N HIS A 297 -3.52 3.27 -9.81
CA HIS A 297 -3.36 2.69 -8.49
C HIS A 297 -4.09 1.36 -8.39
N ARG A 298 -3.58 0.48 -7.52
CA ARG A 298 -4.18 -0.83 -7.27
C ARG A 298 -3.97 -1.30 -5.84
N ILE A 299 -4.81 -2.23 -5.41
CA ILE A 299 -4.77 -2.84 -4.07
C ILE A 299 -4.70 -4.37 -4.21
N TRP A 300 -3.82 -4.99 -3.44
CA TRP A 300 -3.68 -6.43 -3.28
C TRP A 300 -3.99 -6.84 -1.84
N LEU A 301 -4.48 -8.07 -1.69
CA LEU A 301 -4.80 -8.68 -0.41
C LEU A 301 -4.18 -10.07 -0.34
N GLU A 302 -3.34 -10.31 0.67
CA GLU A 302 -2.67 -11.59 0.92
C GLU A 302 -2.05 -12.23 -0.33
N ASP A 303 -2.17 -13.55 -0.46
CA ASP A 303 -1.71 -14.38 -1.57
C ASP A 303 -2.73 -14.45 -2.71
N GLN A 304 -3.68 -13.52 -2.78
CA GLN A 304 -4.69 -13.54 -3.83
C GLN A 304 -4.06 -13.30 -5.21
N PRO A 305 -4.37 -14.15 -6.21
CA PRO A 305 -3.75 -14.07 -7.53
C PRO A 305 -4.18 -12.86 -8.36
N LYS A 306 -5.19 -12.12 -7.88
CA LYS A 306 -5.74 -10.94 -8.52
C LYS A 306 -5.79 -9.80 -7.52
N TYR A 307 -5.53 -8.59 -8.02
CA TYR A 307 -5.84 -7.38 -7.27
C TYR A 307 -7.34 -7.32 -6.99
N ILE A 308 -7.70 -6.72 -5.86
CA ILE A 308 -9.12 -6.46 -5.51
C ILE A 308 -9.61 -5.14 -6.10
N HIS A 309 -8.68 -4.23 -6.41
CA HIS A 309 -8.94 -2.92 -6.99
C HIS A 309 -7.82 -2.55 -7.96
N GLN A 310 -8.20 -1.99 -9.11
CA GLN A 310 -7.28 -1.34 -10.02
C GLN A 310 -8.02 -0.24 -10.76
N ARG A 311 -7.39 0.92 -10.93
CA ARG A 311 -7.96 2.01 -11.71
C ARG A 311 -6.89 2.76 -12.47
N TYR A 312 -7.20 3.05 -13.73
CA TYR A 312 -6.45 3.98 -14.57
C TYR A 312 -7.22 5.29 -14.73
N TRP A 313 -6.50 6.40 -14.84
CA TRP A 313 -7.06 7.71 -15.18
C TRP A 313 -6.03 8.55 -15.93
N ARG A 314 -6.49 9.61 -16.58
CA ARG A 314 -5.60 10.62 -17.17
C ARG A 314 -4.88 11.34 -16.03
N ALA A 315 -3.55 11.37 -16.05
CA ALA A 315 -2.77 12.01 -15.00
C ALA A 315 -3.17 13.48 -14.83
N TRP A 316 -3.52 13.84 -13.60
CA TRP A 316 -3.81 15.21 -13.20
C TRP A 316 -2.55 16.09 -13.33
N PRO A 317 -2.67 17.42 -13.47
CA PRO A 317 -1.51 18.30 -13.65
C PRO A 317 -0.38 18.06 -12.63
N GLN A 318 -0.71 17.89 -11.35
CA GLN A 318 0.24 17.62 -10.27
C GLN A 318 0.89 16.22 -10.31
N GLN A 319 0.32 15.30 -11.08
CA GLN A 319 0.84 13.93 -11.28
C GLN A 319 1.76 13.84 -12.48
N ARG A 320 1.76 14.85 -13.36
CA ARG A 320 2.63 14.86 -14.53
C ARG A 320 4.04 15.17 -14.08
N SER A 321 4.98 14.32 -14.49
CA SER A 321 6.40 14.61 -14.31
C SER A 321 6.74 15.84 -15.16
N ALA A 322 7.37 16.85 -14.56
CA ALA A 322 7.84 18.04 -15.28
C ALA A 322 8.87 17.72 -16.39
N GLY A 323 9.32 16.46 -16.50
CA GLY A 323 10.49 16.04 -17.26
C GLY A 323 10.30 14.87 -18.21
N ASN A 324 9.11 14.66 -18.79
CA ASN A 324 9.03 13.94 -20.07
C ASN A 324 9.22 14.88 -21.29
N ALA A 325 9.84 16.04 -21.06
CA ALA A 325 10.66 16.72 -22.05
C ALA A 325 11.95 15.91 -22.31
N ASN A 326 11.82 14.63 -22.67
CA ASN A 326 12.77 14.06 -23.60
C ASN A 326 12.47 14.73 -24.94
N GLN A 327 12.94 15.98 -25.07
CA GLN A 327 13.42 16.47 -26.34
C GLN A 327 14.15 15.30 -26.98
N ARG A 328 13.65 14.86 -28.12
CA ARG A 328 14.49 14.21 -29.10
C ARG A 328 15.81 14.97 -29.07
N ARG A 329 16.94 14.28 -28.85
CA ARG A 329 18.20 14.77 -29.40
C ARG A 329 18.00 14.78 -30.90
N ASP A 330 17.36 15.82 -31.40
CA ASP A 330 17.50 16.22 -32.78
C ASP A 330 18.97 16.63 -32.87
N THR A 331 19.77 15.69 -33.38
CA THR A 331 20.80 15.94 -34.38
C THR A 331 21.34 17.38 -34.37
N SER A 332 22.19 17.71 -33.39
CA SER A 332 23.15 18.79 -33.60
C SER A 332 24.38 18.14 -34.20
N LEU A 333 24.46 18.20 -35.52
CA LEU A 333 25.71 18.05 -36.26
C LEU A 333 26.73 18.97 -35.60
N ILE A 334 27.79 18.36 -35.08
CA ILE A 334 28.98 19.05 -34.57
C ILE A 334 29.48 19.99 -35.68
N PRO A 335 29.46 21.32 -35.50
CA PRO A 335 30.21 22.22 -36.37
C PRO A 335 31.63 22.28 -35.85
N THR A 336 32.57 21.98 -36.74
CA THR A 336 34.02 22.06 -36.55
C THR A 336 34.44 23.44 -36.02
N PRO A 337 35.41 23.55 -35.08
CA PRO A 337 35.86 24.83 -34.56
C PRO A 337 36.71 25.60 -35.57
N GLY A 338 36.32 26.83 -35.87
CA GLY A 338 37.09 27.76 -36.70
C GLY A 338 36.80 29.22 -36.34
N ALA A 339 37.66 29.78 -35.48
CA ALA A 339 38.03 31.20 -35.32
C ALA A 339 36.96 32.26 -34.88
N PRO A 340 37.41 33.37 -34.25
CA PRO A 340 36.61 34.13 -33.28
C PRO A 340 36.12 35.50 -33.79
N SER A 341 35.32 36.14 -32.92
CA SER A 341 34.98 37.57 -32.82
C SER A 341 33.69 38.05 -33.49
N SER A 342 32.72 38.45 -32.67
CA SER A 342 32.32 39.85 -32.50
C SER A 342 31.12 39.95 -31.54
N VAL A 343 31.27 40.84 -30.56
CA VAL A 343 30.25 41.29 -29.59
C VAL A 343 29.24 42.20 -30.31
N PRO A 344 27.95 42.19 -29.93
CA PRO A 344 27.42 43.44 -29.41
C PRO A 344 26.49 43.30 -28.18
N THR A 345 26.72 44.25 -27.29
CA THR A 345 25.97 44.73 -26.13
C THR A 345 24.58 45.27 -26.47
N SER A 346 23.55 44.94 -25.67
CA SER A 346 22.44 45.82 -25.25
C SER A 346 21.44 44.99 -24.42
N ALA A 347 21.30 45.23 -23.12
CA ALA A 347 20.49 46.26 -22.45
C ALA A 347 19.18 45.66 -21.90
N LEU A 348 19.10 45.63 -20.57
CA LEU A 348 17.94 45.28 -19.74
C LEU A 348 16.80 46.30 -19.90
N PRO A 349 15.57 45.88 -19.57
CA PRO A 349 14.78 46.70 -18.68
C PRO A 349 14.28 45.93 -17.44
N SER A 350 14.36 46.68 -16.35
CA SER A 350 13.87 46.41 -15.00
C SER A 350 12.34 46.43 -14.95
N THR A 351 11.73 45.47 -14.25
CA THR A 351 10.33 45.59 -13.81
C THR A 351 10.17 45.10 -12.37
N ARG A 352 9.40 45.89 -11.63
CA ARG A 352 9.31 46.02 -10.18
C ARG A 352 8.61 44.84 -9.50
N LEU A 353 9.12 44.50 -8.30
CA LEU A 353 8.41 43.78 -7.25
C LEU A 353 7.34 44.67 -6.64
N ALA A 354 6.09 44.21 -6.62
CA ALA A 354 5.04 44.71 -5.75
C ALA A 354 4.72 43.62 -4.71
N ILE A 355 5.06 43.92 -3.46
CA ILE A 355 4.65 43.19 -2.26
C ILE A 355 3.28 43.75 -1.88
N ALA A 356 2.25 42.90 -1.83
CA ALA A 356 0.98 43.24 -1.22
C ALA A 356 0.79 42.40 0.04
N ASN A 357 0.85 43.08 1.18
CA ASN A 357 0.40 42.62 2.48
C ASN A 357 -1.12 42.38 2.44
N LEU A 358 -1.58 41.25 2.97
CA LEU A 358 -2.96 41.02 3.34
C LEU A 358 -3.01 40.72 4.84
N ASN A 359 -3.41 41.73 5.60
CA ASN A 359 -3.96 41.60 6.94
C ASN A 359 -5.47 41.93 6.85
N ASP A 360 -6.21 41.25 7.72
CA ASP A 360 -7.55 41.56 8.23
C ASP A 360 -8.77 41.36 7.32
N SER A 361 -9.61 40.37 7.68
CA SER A 361 -10.87 40.67 8.39
C SER A 361 -11.74 39.40 8.45
N TRP A 362 -11.75 38.76 9.62
CA TRP A 362 -12.78 37.80 10.02
C TRP A 362 -13.91 38.59 10.68
N GLU A 363 -15.08 38.69 10.05
CA GLU A 363 -16.36 38.85 10.75
C GLU A 363 -17.53 38.37 9.87
N ALA A 364 -18.56 37.87 10.57
CA ALA A 364 -19.90 37.50 10.13
C ALA A 364 -20.07 36.16 9.40
N LEU A 365 -20.65 35.18 10.10
CA LEU A 365 -22.07 34.81 9.92
C LEU A 365 -22.53 33.84 11.01
N THR A 366 -23.27 34.40 11.96
CA THR A 366 -24.13 33.71 12.93
C THR A 366 -25.56 33.60 12.38
N THR A 367 -26.27 32.53 12.77
CA THR A 367 -27.74 32.32 12.67
C THR A 367 -28.20 31.84 11.27
N ILE A 368 -28.90 30.70 11.08
CA ILE A 368 -30.19 30.31 11.68
C ILE A 368 -30.28 28.76 11.77
N LEU A 369 -30.65 28.28 12.95
CA LEU A 369 -31.14 26.92 13.24
C LEU A 369 -32.67 26.95 13.17
N HIS A 370 -33.29 26.05 12.41
CA HIS A 370 -34.70 25.71 12.60
C HIS A 370 -34.92 24.20 12.49
N HIS A 371 -35.43 23.66 13.58
CA HIS A 371 -35.90 22.29 13.77
C HIS A 371 -37.18 22.00 12.97
N THR A 372 -37.30 20.77 12.47
CA THR A 372 -38.60 20.11 12.28
C THR A 372 -38.48 18.61 12.61
N PRO A 373 -39.47 18.00 13.27
CA PRO A 373 -39.34 16.68 13.91
C PRO A 373 -39.82 15.51 13.04
N ILE A 374 -39.34 14.33 13.43
CA ILE A 374 -39.58 13.00 12.88
C ILE A 374 -40.99 12.50 13.30
N ALA A 375 -41.76 11.98 12.35
CA ALA A 375 -42.98 11.21 12.60
C ALA A 375 -42.71 9.70 12.40
N SER A 376 -43.07 8.91 13.40
CA SER A 376 -43.08 7.43 13.39
C SER A 376 -44.28 6.89 12.61
N PRO A 377 -44.17 5.73 11.93
CA PRO A 377 -45.33 5.01 11.43
C PRO A 377 -45.89 4.03 12.46
N THR A 378 -47.22 4.08 12.57
CA THR A 378 -48.11 3.23 13.35
C THR A 378 -48.17 1.81 12.77
N VAL A 379 -48.20 0.81 13.65
CA VAL A 379 -48.53 -0.59 13.35
C VAL A 379 -50.05 -0.75 13.44
N GLU A 380 -50.68 -1.29 12.39
CA GLU A 380 -52.04 -1.84 12.45
C GLU A 380 -51.99 -3.37 12.47
N VAL A 381 -53.03 -3.92 13.11
CA VAL A 381 -53.24 -5.28 13.65
C VAL A 381 -53.42 -6.35 12.59
#